data_AF-A0A948YSP9-F1
#
_entry.id   AF-A0A948YSP9-F1
#
_cell.length_a   1.000
_cell.length_b   1.000
_cell.length_c   1.000
_cell.angle_alpha   90.00
_cell.angle_beta   90.00
_cell.angle_gamma   90.00
#
_symmetry.space_group_name_H-M   'P 1'
#
loop_
_entity.id
_entity.type
_entity.pdbx_description
1 polymer ?
#
loop_
_entity_poly.entity_id
_entity_poly.type
_entity_poly.pdbx_seq_one_letter_code
_entity_poly.pdbx_strand_id
1 'polypeptide(L)'
;SVINSYYYLHSNLENLGYAWYFSELIDKLIPAPERDEDVWRLVSRAFEVLDNPPAPLCVRGAEGITPLVKGGAGGLNLPNLKILFEDKLLEFLGHPSLKLWLASHPRPAACGKSLPAQRLNYLQSLAGERINASKFLAQII
;
A
#
# COMPACT_ATOMS: atom_id res chain seq x y z
N SER A 1 9.49 23.83 12.04
CA SER A 1 8.99 22.89 11.01
C SER A 1 7.57 23.28 10.70
N VAL A 2 7.25 23.66 9.46
CA VAL A 2 5.88 23.94 9.05
C VAL A 2 5.18 22.58 8.96
N ILE A 3 4.20 22.34 9.82
CA ILE A 3 3.28 21.20 9.67
C ILE A 3 2.47 21.52 8.42
N ASN A 4 2.94 21.02 7.26
CA ASN A 4 2.17 21.08 6.03
C ASN A 4 0.86 20.34 6.30
N SER A 5 -0.22 21.11 6.40
CA SER A 5 -1.53 20.57 6.73
C SER A 5 -2.05 19.88 5.48
N TYR A 6 -2.39 18.60 5.61
CA TYR A 6 -2.88 17.73 4.52
C TYR A 6 -4.33 18.10 4.11
N TYR A 7 -4.53 19.34 3.63
CA TYR A 7 -5.85 19.97 3.48
C TYR A 7 -6.81 19.19 2.57
N TYR A 8 -6.29 18.55 1.53
CA TYR A 8 -7.10 17.77 0.60
C TYR A 8 -7.45 16.40 1.18
N LEU A 9 -6.52 15.77 1.91
CA LEU A 9 -6.74 14.51 2.61
C LEU A 9 -7.87 14.63 3.64
N HIS A 10 -7.93 15.76 4.35
CA HIS A 10 -9.01 16.08 5.30
C HIS A 10 -10.39 16.20 4.63
N SER A 11 -10.43 16.53 3.34
CA SER A 11 -11.66 16.80 2.59
C SER A 11 -12.09 15.63 1.71
N ASN A 12 -11.27 14.58 1.60
CA ASN A 12 -11.50 13.41 0.76
C ASN A 12 -11.48 12.12 1.61
N LEU A 13 -12.67 11.62 1.94
CA LEU A 13 -12.86 10.44 2.79
C LEU A 13 -12.20 9.17 2.21
N GLU A 14 -12.22 9.01 0.89
CA GLU A 14 -11.62 7.86 0.23
C GLU A 14 -10.09 7.89 0.39
N ASN A 15 -9.44 9.00 0.04
CA ASN A 15 -8.00 9.18 0.22
C ASN A 15 -7.57 9.04 1.69
N LEU A 16 -8.39 9.55 2.62
CA LEU A 16 -8.17 9.38 4.05
C LEU A 16 -8.24 7.91 4.48
N GLY A 17 -9.18 7.14 3.92
CA GLY A 17 -9.25 5.70 4.15
C GLY A 17 -7.99 4.97 3.68
N TYR A 18 -7.45 5.33 2.51
CA TYR A 18 -6.20 4.75 2.00
C TYR A 18 -5.01 5.17 2.86
N ALA A 19 -4.95 6.42 3.32
CA ALA A 19 -3.90 6.91 4.22
C ALA A 19 -3.92 6.18 5.57
N TRP A 20 -5.12 5.96 6.13
CA TRP A 20 -5.27 5.18 7.35
C TRP A 20 -4.82 3.73 7.15
N TYR A 21 -5.20 3.12 6.03
CA TYR A 21 -4.76 1.77 5.68
C TYR A 21 -3.24 1.65 5.54
N PHE A 22 -2.59 2.60 4.87
CA PHE A 22 -1.12 2.62 4.76
C PHE A 22 -0.45 2.81 6.10
N SER A 23 -0.97 3.71 6.94
CA SER A 23 -0.47 3.93 8.30
C SER A 23 -0.53 2.65 9.14
N GLU A 24 -1.66 1.93 9.09
CA GLU A 24 -1.82 0.68 9.83
C GLU A 24 -0.90 -0.42 9.28
N LEU A 25 -0.66 -0.50 7.97
CA LEU A 25 0.31 -1.44 7.42
C LEU A 25 1.74 -1.15 7.91
N ILE A 26 2.15 0.12 7.91
CA ILE A 26 3.48 0.54 8.36
C ILE A 26 3.66 0.17 9.83
N ASP A 27 2.71 0.56 10.69
CA ASP A 27 2.75 0.30 12.14
C ASP A 27 2.90 -1.19 12.46
N LYS A 28 2.25 -2.05 11.66
CA LYS A 28 2.17 -3.49 11.93
C LYS A 28 3.27 -4.32 11.28
N LEU A 29 3.77 -3.88 10.13
CA LEU A 29 4.81 -4.60 9.39
C LEU A 29 6.21 -4.11 9.75
N ILE A 30 6.35 -2.95 10.38
CA ILE A 30 7.62 -2.36 10.79
C ILE A 30 7.71 -2.31 12.33
N PRO A 31 8.10 -3.41 12.99
CA PRO A 31 8.08 -3.52 14.45
C PRO A 31 9.22 -2.80 15.18
N ALA A 32 10.20 -2.27 14.44
CA ALA A 32 11.40 -1.63 14.97
C ALA A 32 11.76 -0.40 14.12
N PRO A 33 12.63 0.52 14.59
CA PRO A 33 13.04 1.68 13.81
C PRO A 33 13.62 1.28 12.44
N GLU A 34 12.87 1.55 11.37
CA GLU A 34 13.28 1.28 9.99
C GLU A 34 14.37 2.27 9.57
N ARG A 35 15.45 1.75 8.99
CA ARG A 35 16.61 2.53 8.53
C ARG A 35 16.70 2.60 7.02
N ASP A 36 15.92 1.78 6.31
CA ASP A 36 15.89 1.82 4.87
C ASP A 36 15.22 3.11 4.37
N GLU A 37 16.02 3.96 3.73
CA GLU A 37 15.55 5.21 3.14
C GLU A 37 14.54 4.98 2.02
N ASP A 38 14.58 3.82 1.34
CA ASP A 38 13.65 3.49 0.27
C ASP A 38 12.24 3.21 0.82
N VAL A 39 12.13 2.63 2.03
CA VAL A 39 10.86 2.51 2.76
C VAL A 39 10.29 3.89 3.08
N TRP A 40 11.09 4.78 3.67
CA TRP A 40 10.62 6.13 4.02
C TRP A 40 10.27 6.97 2.78
N ARG A 41 11.00 6.77 1.67
CA ARG A 41 10.69 7.42 0.39
C ARG A 41 9.37 6.90 -0.19
N LEU A 42 9.11 5.59 -0.11
CA LEU A 42 7.82 5.01 -0.52
C LEU A 42 6.67 5.57 0.31
N VAL A 43 6.82 5.59 1.64
CA VAL A 43 5.81 6.15 2.56
C VAL A 43 5.54 7.61 2.21
N SER A 44 6.57 8.45 2.20
CA SER A 44 6.43 9.88 1.90
C SER A 44 5.73 10.10 0.56
N ARG A 45 6.16 9.37 -0.48
CA ARG A 45 5.62 9.53 -1.83
C ARG A 45 4.18 9.03 -1.96
N ALA A 46 3.78 7.98 -1.23
CA ALA A 46 2.40 7.51 -1.19
C ALA A 46 1.47 8.54 -0.52
N PHE A 47 1.89 9.12 0.60
CA PHE A 47 1.11 10.15 1.30
C PHE A 47 1.04 11.46 0.51
N GLU A 48 2.12 11.87 -0.16
CA GLU A 48 2.09 13.00 -1.10
C GLU A 48 1.03 12.79 -2.17
N VAL A 49 0.96 11.61 -2.80
CA VAL A 49 -0.01 11.30 -3.85
C VAL A 49 -1.45 11.24 -3.35
N LEU A 50 -1.66 10.81 -2.10
CA LEU A 50 -2.98 10.87 -1.47
C LEU A 50 -3.38 12.32 -1.12
N ASP A 51 -2.43 13.17 -0.73
CA ASP A 51 -2.68 14.56 -0.32
C ASP A 51 -2.85 15.50 -1.50
N ASN A 52 -2.07 15.34 -2.54
CA ASN A 52 -2.22 16.08 -3.77
C ASN A 52 -1.94 15.07 -4.88
N PRO A 53 -2.74 15.01 -5.95
CA PRO A 53 -2.43 14.12 -7.06
C PRO A 53 -1.53 14.76 -8.14
N PRO A 54 -0.36 15.42 -7.90
CA PRO A 54 0.52 15.81 -8.98
C PRO A 54 1.50 14.68 -9.26
N ALA A 55 1.37 14.17 -10.49
CA ALA A 55 2.26 13.25 -11.15
C ALA A 55 2.26 11.79 -10.61
N PRO A 56 2.55 10.81 -11.50
CA PRO A 56 2.67 9.40 -11.14
C PRO A 56 3.61 9.18 -9.94
N LEU A 57 3.37 8.14 -9.15
CA LEU A 57 4.43 7.62 -8.28
C LEU A 57 5.62 7.25 -9.19
N CYS A 58 6.85 7.55 -8.78
CA CYS A 58 8.06 7.03 -9.43
C CYS A 58 8.89 6.43 -8.31
N VAL A 59 9.19 5.13 -8.39
CA VAL A 59 10.09 4.46 -7.44
C VAL A 59 11.30 3.99 -8.23
N ARG A 60 12.49 4.21 -7.69
CA ARG A 60 13.75 3.75 -8.30
C ARG A 60 13.89 2.26 -8.00
N GLY A 61 13.86 1.42 -9.04
CA GLY A 61 14.14 -0.01 -8.92
C GLY A 61 15.53 -0.36 -9.47
N ALA A 62 15.90 -1.63 -9.36
CA ALA A 62 17.15 -2.18 -9.91
C ALA A 62 17.35 -1.91 -11.43
N GLU A 63 16.28 -1.54 -12.15
CA GLU A 63 16.28 -1.30 -13.61
C GLU A 63 16.05 0.17 -14.01
N GLY A 64 16.07 1.12 -13.07
CA GLY A 64 15.96 2.57 -13.34
C GLY A 64 14.76 3.28 -12.71
N ILE A 65 14.47 4.50 -13.18
CA ILE A 65 13.30 5.31 -12.76
C ILE A 65 12.10 4.86 -13.58
N THR A 66 11.16 4.16 -12.95
CA THR A 66 9.93 3.71 -13.62
C THR A 66 8.78 4.66 -13.28
N PRO A 67 8.18 5.36 -14.26
CA PRO A 67 6.95 6.12 -14.03
C PRO A 67 5.79 5.15 -13.81
N LEU A 68 5.06 5.27 -12.68
CA LEU A 68 4.06 4.28 -12.25
C LEU A 68 2.62 4.57 -12.72
N VAL A 69 2.43 5.57 -13.58
CA VAL A 69 1.19 5.85 -14.30
C VAL A 69 1.60 6.28 -15.70
N LYS A 70 1.28 5.49 -16.72
CA LYS A 70 1.45 5.93 -18.11
C LYS A 70 0.60 7.18 -18.30
N GLY A 71 1.24 8.28 -18.69
CA GLY A 71 0.57 9.53 -18.97
C GLY A 71 -0.63 9.32 -19.90
N GLY A 72 -1.79 9.76 -19.42
CA GLY A 72 -3.04 9.78 -20.17
C GLY A 72 -4.16 10.19 -19.24
N ALA A 73 -4.34 11.49 -19.03
CA ALA A 73 -5.54 12.23 -18.58
C ALA A 73 -6.57 11.53 -17.65
N GLY A 74 -6.17 10.56 -16.84
CA GLY A 74 -7.03 9.74 -15.99
C GLY A 74 -6.52 9.82 -14.56
N GLY A 75 -7.43 10.13 -13.65
CA GLY A 75 -7.15 10.39 -12.24
C GLY A 75 -6.43 9.24 -11.52
N LEU A 76 -6.02 9.53 -10.29
CA LEU A 76 -5.39 8.59 -9.38
C LEU A 76 -6.25 7.32 -9.20
N ASN A 77 -5.73 6.16 -9.62
CA ASN A 77 -6.39 4.88 -9.37
C ASN A 77 -5.93 4.35 -7.99
N LEU A 78 -6.71 4.69 -6.96
CA LEU A 78 -6.41 4.34 -5.56
C LEU A 78 -6.29 2.82 -5.31
N PRO A 79 -7.11 1.94 -5.93
CA PRO A 79 -6.89 0.50 -5.86
C PRO A 79 -5.50 0.06 -6.34
N ASN A 80 -5.02 0.63 -7.45
CA ASN A 80 -3.68 0.34 -7.96
C ASN A 80 -2.58 0.89 -7.06
N LEU A 81 -2.77 2.10 -6.52
CA LEU A 81 -1.86 2.70 -5.54
C LEU A 81 -1.69 1.78 -4.32
N LYS A 82 -2.80 1.23 -3.81
CA LYS A 82 -2.80 0.30 -2.68
C LYS A 82 -2.02 -0.98 -2.96
N ILE A 83 -2.30 -1.63 -4.09
CA ILE A 83 -1.60 -2.86 -4.49
C ILE A 83 -0.10 -2.61 -4.61
N LEU A 84 0.29 -1.49 -5.24
CA LEU A 84 1.67 -1.14 -5.45
C LEU A 84 2.40 -0.80 -4.15
N PHE A 85 1.75 -0.04 -3.26
CA PHE A 85 2.30 0.29 -1.95
C PHE A 85 2.58 -0.99 -1.15
N GLU A 86 1.63 -1.91 -1.09
CA GLU A 86 1.80 -3.20 -0.42
C GLU A 86 2.96 -4.01 -1.03
N ASP A 87 2.99 -4.14 -2.36
CA ASP A 87 4.02 -4.95 -3.03
C ASP A 87 5.42 -4.37 -2.79
N LYS A 88 5.57 -3.04 -2.86
CA LYS A 88 6.86 -2.38 -2.62
C LYS A 88 7.27 -2.36 -1.16
N LEU A 89 6.33 -2.20 -0.24
CA LEU A 89 6.61 -2.30 1.18
C LEU A 89 7.14 -3.70 1.53
N LEU A 90 6.49 -4.75 1.02
CA LEU A 90 6.93 -6.13 1.23
C LEU A 90 8.30 -6.41 0.60
N GLU A 91 8.56 -5.88 -0.60
CA GLU A 91 9.86 -5.99 -1.27
C GLU A 91 10.98 -5.38 -0.42
N PHE A 92 10.79 -4.16 0.09
CA PHE A 92 11.79 -3.48 0.92
C PHE A 92 11.99 -4.15 2.28
N LEU A 93 10.93 -4.70 2.87
CA LEU A 93 11.03 -5.48 4.11
C LEU A 93 11.62 -6.89 3.90
N GLY A 94 11.97 -7.26 2.67
CA GLY A 94 12.56 -8.57 2.34
C GLY A 94 11.57 -9.73 2.44
N HIS A 95 10.27 -9.46 2.43
CA HIS A 95 9.23 -10.49 2.43
C HIS A 95 9.03 -11.08 1.02
N PRO A 96 8.68 -12.38 0.91
CA PRO A 96 8.40 -12.98 -0.39
C PRO A 96 7.20 -12.27 -1.04
N SER A 97 7.23 -12.10 -2.36
CA SER A 97 6.08 -11.51 -3.06
C SER A 97 4.80 -12.32 -2.79
N LEU A 98 3.64 -11.64 -2.76
CA LEU A 98 2.35 -12.30 -2.61
C LEU A 98 2.18 -13.45 -3.61
N LYS A 99 2.68 -13.30 -4.84
CA LYS A 99 2.64 -14.33 -5.88
C LYS A 99 3.38 -15.62 -5.44
N LEU A 100 4.56 -15.48 -4.83
CA LEU A 100 5.32 -16.61 -4.31
C LEU A 100 4.63 -17.24 -3.10
N TRP A 101 4.08 -16.42 -2.20
CA TRP A 101 3.34 -16.91 -1.03
C TRP A 101 2.08 -17.70 -1.43
N LEU A 102 1.33 -17.21 -2.42
CA LEU A 102 0.16 -17.90 -2.98
C LEU A 102 0.55 -19.22 -3.65
N ALA A 103 1.70 -19.28 -4.32
CA ALA A 103 2.21 -20.50 -4.93
C ALA A 103 2.65 -21.55 -3.89
N SER A 104 3.14 -21.12 -2.72
CA SER A 104 3.56 -22.01 -1.63
C SER A 104 2.43 -22.39 -0.65
N HIS A 105 1.29 -21.70 -0.70
CA HIS A 105 0.10 -21.99 0.10
C HIS A 105 -1.13 -22.32 -0.78
N PRO A 106 -1.05 -23.32 -1.69
CA PRO A 106 -2.21 -23.76 -2.45
C PRO A 106 -3.26 -24.32 -1.48
N ARG A 107 -4.40 -23.63 -1.35
CA ARG A 107 -5.50 -24.12 -0.52
C ARG A 107 -6.35 -25.14 -1.25
N PRO A 108 -6.99 -26.07 -0.49
CA PRO A 108 -7.95 -27.02 -1.04
C PRO A 108 -9.08 -26.27 -1.74
N ALA A 109 -9.55 -26.82 -2.86
CA ALA A 109 -10.45 -26.24 -3.86
C ALA A 109 -11.84 -25.74 -3.38
N ALA A 110 -12.08 -25.62 -2.07
CA ALA A 110 -13.42 -25.45 -1.48
C ALA A 110 -13.74 -24.02 -0.96
N CYS A 111 -12.89 -23.01 -1.15
CA CYS A 111 -13.23 -21.66 -0.69
C CYS A 111 -12.83 -20.61 -1.73
N GLY A 112 -13.81 -20.18 -2.53
CA GLY A 112 -13.70 -19.12 -3.55
C GLY A 112 -13.44 -17.72 -2.96
N LYS A 113 -12.43 -17.57 -2.11
CA LYS A 113 -12.01 -16.28 -1.58
C LYS A 113 -11.35 -15.48 -2.71
N SER A 114 -11.88 -14.28 -2.94
CA SER A 114 -11.36 -13.34 -3.94
C SER A 114 -9.88 -12.99 -3.67
N LEU A 115 -9.14 -12.65 -4.72
CA LEU A 115 -7.72 -12.24 -4.64
C LEU A 115 -7.46 -11.15 -3.56
N PRO A 116 -8.33 -10.13 -3.36
CA PRO A 116 -8.18 -9.17 -2.26
C PRO A 116 -8.22 -9.81 -0.87
N ALA A 117 -9.09 -10.80 -0.64
CA ALA A 117 -9.17 -11.48 0.64
C ALA A 117 -7.91 -12.32 0.93
N GLN A 118 -7.31 -12.91 -0.11
CA GLN A 118 -6.06 -13.66 0.02
C GLN A 118 -4.88 -12.75 0.35
N ARG A 119 -4.78 -11.61 -0.34
CA ARG A 119 -3.79 -10.55 -0.07
C ARG A 119 -3.89 -10.03 1.37
N LEU A 120 -5.12 -9.75 1.85
CA LEU A 120 -5.33 -9.35 3.23
C LEU A 120 -4.89 -10.43 4.24
N ASN A 121 -5.23 -11.70 3.98
CA ASN A 121 -4.80 -12.80 4.86
C ASN A 121 -3.28 -12.93 4.92
N TYR A 122 -2.60 -12.73 3.80
CA TYR A 122 -1.14 -12.75 3.74
C TYR A 122 -0.54 -11.63 4.61
N LEU A 123 -0.98 -10.38 4.41
CA LEU A 123 -0.49 -9.23 5.18
C LEU A 123 -0.74 -9.40 6.69
N GLN A 124 -1.92 -9.87 7.09
CA GLN A 124 -2.22 -10.16 8.50
C GLN A 124 -1.37 -11.30 9.06
N SER A 125 -1.00 -12.29 8.24
CA SER A 125 -0.12 -13.38 8.69
C SER A 125 1.31 -12.90 8.97
N LEU A 126 1.78 -11.88 8.23
CA LEU A 126 3.08 -11.25 8.48
C LEU A 126 3.02 -10.33 9.70
N ALA A 127 1.98 -9.52 9.81
CA ALA A 127 1.76 -8.62 10.95
C ALA A 127 1.53 -9.36 12.28
N GLY A 128 1.04 -10.61 12.23
CA GLY A 128 0.65 -11.36 13.43
C GLY A 128 -0.67 -10.89 14.05
N GLU A 129 -1.33 -9.89 13.45
CA GLU A 129 -2.58 -9.31 13.93
C GLU A 129 -3.51 -8.89 12.77
N ARG A 130 -4.72 -8.42 13.10
CA ARG A 130 -5.72 -8.01 12.10
C ARG A 130 -5.40 -6.63 11.54
N ILE A 131 -5.66 -6.40 10.25
CA ILE A 131 -5.61 -5.06 9.66
C ILE A 131 -7.05 -4.54 9.61
N ASN A 132 -7.39 -3.58 10.46
CA ASN A 132 -8.77 -3.13 10.67
C ASN A 132 -9.22 -2.12 9.60
N ALA A 133 -8.31 -1.29 9.09
CA ALA A 133 -8.56 -0.30 8.06
C ALA A 133 -9.04 -0.93 6.75
N SER A 134 -8.74 -2.21 6.48
CA SER A 134 -9.26 -2.89 5.29
C SER A 134 -10.79 -3.06 5.33
N LYS A 135 -11.36 -3.24 6.54
CA LYS A 135 -12.81 -3.35 6.71
C LYS A 135 -13.49 -2.01 6.47
N PHE A 136 -12.87 -0.93 6.96
CA PHE A 136 -13.36 0.42 6.75
C PHE A 136 -13.27 0.83 5.28
N LEU A 137 -12.14 0.57 4.61
CA LEU A 137 -12.01 0.78 3.17
C LEU A 137 -13.13 0.09 2.40
N ALA A 138 -13.45 -1.17 2.70
CA ALA A 138 -14.56 -1.88 2.05
C ALA A 138 -15.96 -1.31 2.33
N GLN A 139 -16.11 -0.37 3.27
CA GLN A 139 -17.39 0.29 3.57
C GLN A 139 -17.55 1.66 2.90
N ILE A 140 -16.45 2.27 2.46
CA ILE A 140 -16.45 3.62 1.89
C ILE A 140 -16.20 3.62 0.36
N ILE A 141 -15.92 2.46 -0.23
CA ILE A 141 -15.71 2.24 -1.67
C ILE A 141 -16.78 1.29 -2.21
#